data_AF-A0A8X7C4T1-F1
#
_entry.id   AF-A0A8X7C4T1-F1
#
_cell.length_a   1.000
_cell.length_b   1.000
_cell.length_c   1.000
_cell.angle_alpha   90.00
_cell.angle_beta   90.00
_cell.angle_gamma   90.00
#
_symmetry.space_group_name_H-M   'P 1'
#
loop_
_entity.id
_entity.type
_entity.pdbx_description
1 polymer ?
#
loop_
_entity_poly.entity_id
_entity_poly.type
_entity_poly.pdbx_seq_one_letter_code
_entity_poly.pdbx_strand_id
1 'polypeptide(L)'
;IFGPILPIITVNSPEEAIEFINKREKPLTLYLFSTNKRLLKLFEKSTSSGSLCVNDTMVHLSVDTLPFGGVGMSGMGKYQGKFSFDIFSHKRSVLVRSLNVLGEYLGKARYPPYSETKTKILKAFLVKRPNFIPPFLPQILIFLLGMLTAFILKEILKLSSNGSHPNTL
;
A
#
# COMPACT_ATOMS: atom_id res chain seq x y z
N ILE A 1 14.76 30.74 12.52
CA ILE A 1 15.03 32.20 12.51
C ILE A 1 14.34 32.76 11.28
N PHE A 2 13.62 33.87 11.40
CA PHE A 2 12.86 34.48 10.29
C PHE A 2 13.59 35.74 9.80
N GLY A 3 14.87 35.57 9.44
CA GLY A 3 15.80 36.66 9.13
C GLY A 3 17.15 36.12 8.61
N PRO A 4 18.06 37.00 8.16
CA PRO A 4 19.27 36.64 7.39
C PRO A 4 20.42 36.13 8.29
N ILE A 5 20.15 35.17 9.16
CA ILE A 5 21.12 34.55 10.06
C ILE A 5 21.05 33.04 9.87
N LEU A 6 22.20 32.40 9.60
CA LEU A 6 22.33 30.96 9.40
C LEU A 6 23.30 30.35 10.44
N PRO A 7 22.80 29.89 11.61
CA PRO A 7 23.62 29.22 12.59
C PRO A 7 24.14 27.88 12.08
N ILE A 8 25.42 27.59 12.32
CA ILE A 8 26.04 26.30 12.01
C ILE A 8 26.31 25.59 13.33
N ILE A 9 25.75 24.40 13.48
CA ILE A 9 25.95 23.52 14.65
C ILE A 9 26.58 22.24 14.15
N THR A 10 27.78 21.94 14.62
CA THR A 10 28.50 20.71 14.29
C THR A 10 28.06 19.58 15.21
N VAL A 11 27.95 18.38 14.66
CA VAL A 11 27.60 17.13 15.36
C VAL A 11 28.56 16.05 14.91
N ASN A 12 28.83 15.06 15.78
CA ASN A 12 29.86 14.05 15.55
C ASN A 12 29.34 12.87 14.71
N SER A 13 28.02 12.65 14.69
CA SER A 13 27.41 11.57 13.91
C SER A 13 26.01 11.92 13.38
N PRO A 14 25.50 11.17 12.38
CA PRO A 14 24.12 11.28 11.91
C PRO A 14 23.08 11.05 13.01
N GLU A 15 23.37 10.15 13.96
CA GLU A 15 22.50 9.82 15.09
C GLU A 15 22.38 11.00 16.06
N GLU A 16 23.49 11.68 16.34
CA GLU A 16 23.49 12.90 17.16
C GLU A 16 22.67 14.02 16.50
N ALA A 17 22.77 14.16 15.18
CA ALA A 17 21.93 15.11 14.42
C ALA A 17 20.44 14.78 14.55
N ILE A 18 20.08 13.50 14.43
CA ILE A 18 18.69 13.03 14.57
C ILE A 18 18.17 13.28 15.99
N GLU A 19 18.97 12.98 17.02
CA GLU A 19 18.62 13.25 18.41
C GLU A 19 18.44 14.75 18.65
N PHE A 20 19.32 15.58 18.10
CA PHE A 20 19.22 17.03 18.17
C PHE A 20 17.91 17.54 17.54
N ILE A 21 17.53 17.01 16.38
CA ILE A 21 16.26 17.37 15.71
C ILE A 21 15.07 16.92 16.55
N ASN A 22 15.06 15.66 17.02
CA ASN A 22 13.93 15.05 17.72
C ASN A 22 13.70 15.61 19.14
N LYS A 23 14.72 16.22 19.76
CA LYS A 23 14.57 16.95 21.03
C LYS A 23 13.79 18.26 20.90
N ARG A 24 13.39 18.65 19.69
CA ARG A 24 12.67 19.90 19.40
C ARG A 24 11.33 19.60 18.74
N GLU A 25 10.52 20.64 18.66
CA GLU A 25 9.26 20.59 17.93
C GLU A 25 9.46 20.26 16.45
N LYS A 26 8.53 19.48 15.91
CA LYS A 26 8.60 18.97 14.53
C LYS A 26 8.60 20.13 13.54
N PRO A 27 9.63 20.24 12.68
CA PRO A 27 9.73 21.35 11.75
C PRO A 27 8.78 21.19 10.56
N LEU A 28 8.46 22.32 9.91
CA LEU A 28 7.67 22.33 8.68
C LEU A 28 8.40 21.63 7.54
N THR A 29 9.71 21.85 7.43
CA THR A 29 10.55 21.22 6.42
C THR A 29 11.89 20.82 7.03
N LEU A 30 12.34 19.62 6.67
CA LEU A 30 13.68 19.12 6.91
C LEU A 30 14.45 19.07 5.58
N TYR A 31 15.67 19.59 5.58
CA TYR A 31 16.57 19.55 4.42
C TYR A 31 17.74 18.62 4.72
N LEU A 32 18.01 17.68 3.81
CA LEU A 32 19.13 16.76 3.93
C LEU A 32 20.04 16.85 2.70
N PHE A 33 21.32 17.17 2.90
CA PHE A 33 22.31 17.14 1.84
C PHE A 33 23.18 15.88 1.99
N SER A 34 22.99 14.92 1.09
CA SER A 34 23.76 13.66 1.07
C SER A 34 23.58 12.91 -0.24
N THR A 35 24.64 12.23 -0.68
CA THR A 35 24.57 11.22 -1.75
C THR A 35 24.37 9.79 -1.20
N ASN A 36 24.49 9.61 0.13
CA ASN A 36 24.37 8.31 0.77
C ASN A 36 22.91 7.92 1.01
N LYS A 37 22.41 6.97 0.22
CA LYS A 37 21.03 6.46 0.32
C LYS A 37 20.69 5.83 1.67
N ARG A 38 21.69 5.29 2.41
CA ARG A 38 21.45 4.73 3.76
C ARG A 38 21.16 5.86 4.75
N LEU A 39 21.87 6.98 4.62
CA LEU A 39 21.67 8.16 5.46
C LEU A 39 20.31 8.79 5.18
N LEU A 40 19.89 8.90 3.92
CA LEU A 40 18.53 9.33 3.57
C LEU A 40 17.47 8.46 4.27
N LYS A 41 17.55 7.13 4.09
CA LYS A 41 16.59 6.19 4.72
C LYS A 41 16.60 6.27 6.24
N LEU A 42 17.74 6.56 6.85
CA LEU A 42 17.86 6.75 8.29
C LEU A 42 17.08 7.99 8.74
N PHE A 43 17.32 9.15 8.12
CA PHE A 43 16.61 10.38 8.47
C PHE A 43 15.11 10.30 8.18
N GLU A 44 14.72 9.71 7.05
CA GLU A 44 13.31 9.49 6.68
C GLU A 44 12.56 8.66 7.72
N LYS A 45 13.20 7.62 8.29
CA LYS A 45 12.58 6.74 9.29
C LYS A 45 12.63 7.27 10.71
N SER A 46 13.68 8.03 11.04
CA SER A 46 13.99 8.40 12.42
C SER A 46 13.61 9.83 12.78
N THR A 47 13.05 10.62 11.85
CA THR A 47 12.58 12.00 12.11
C THR A 47 11.15 12.20 11.63
N SER A 48 10.50 13.27 12.10
CA SER A 48 9.15 13.66 11.68
C SER A 48 9.12 15.15 11.35
N SER A 49 8.65 15.49 10.14
CA SER A 49 8.53 16.85 9.63
C SER A 49 7.35 16.95 8.65
N GLY A 50 6.95 18.16 8.28
CA GLY A 50 5.91 18.36 7.26
C GLY A 50 6.37 17.87 5.88
N SER A 51 7.63 18.13 5.54
CA SER A 51 8.27 17.76 4.27
C SER A 51 9.76 17.45 4.49
N LEU A 52 10.29 16.51 3.70
CA LEU A 52 11.73 16.20 3.62
C LEU A 52 12.21 16.47 2.19
N CYS A 53 13.16 17.37 2.02
CA CYS A 53 13.75 17.69 0.72
C CYS A 53 15.25 17.35 0.76
N VAL A 54 15.74 16.69 -0.29
CA VAL A 54 17.08 16.11 -0.33
C VAL A 54 17.89 16.79 -1.42
N ASN A 55 19.08 17.26 -1.08
CA ASN A 55 20.03 17.96 -1.97
C ASN A 55 19.50 19.25 -2.60
N ASP A 56 18.45 19.84 -2.04
CA ASP A 56 17.90 21.13 -2.47
C ASP A 56 17.11 21.77 -1.31
N THR A 57 16.72 23.03 -1.47
CA THR A 57 15.85 23.77 -0.56
C THR A 57 14.68 24.39 -1.31
N MET A 58 13.52 24.50 -0.66
CA MET A 58 12.30 25.16 -1.18
C MET A 58 11.66 24.58 -2.46
N VAL A 59 12.39 23.89 -3.34
CA VAL A 59 11.87 23.41 -4.63
C VAL A 59 10.69 22.46 -4.53
N HIS A 60 10.55 21.73 -3.43
CA HIS A 60 9.37 20.87 -3.19
C HIS A 60 8.05 21.66 -3.17
N LEU A 61 8.09 22.98 -2.91
CA LEU A 61 6.92 23.87 -2.94
C LEU A 61 6.40 24.16 -4.34
N SER A 62 7.21 23.95 -5.39
CA SER A 62 6.75 24.17 -6.78
C SER A 62 6.07 22.93 -7.39
N VAL A 63 6.14 21.78 -6.71
CA VAL A 63 5.60 20.51 -7.20
C VAL A 63 4.15 20.34 -6.74
N ASP A 64 3.20 20.66 -7.63
CA ASP A 64 1.76 20.63 -7.36
C ASP A 64 1.17 19.26 -6.93
N THR A 65 1.87 18.18 -7.26
CA THR A 65 1.53 16.80 -6.87
C THR A 65 2.00 16.44 -5.46
N LEU A 66 2.82 17.27 -4.82
CA LEU A 66 3.22 17.08 -3.43
C LEU A 66 2.31 17.89 -2.49
N PRO A 67 1.81 17.28 -1.40
CA PRO A 67 1.03 18.00 -0.41
C PRO A 67 1.96 18.84 0.47
N PHE A 68 1.65 20.12 0.65
CA PHE A 68 2.39 21.00 1.56
C PHE A 68 1.58 21.29 2.83
N GLY A 69 2.21 21.08 3.99
CA GLY A 69 1.61 21.30 5.29
C GLY A 69 2.48 20.78 6.43
N GLY A 70 2.20 21.24 7.64
CA GLY A 70 2.96 20.91 8.85
C GLY A 70 2.49 19.62 9.54
N VAL A 71 3.17 19.30 10.64
CA VAL A 71 2.80 18.25 11.60
C VAL A 71 3.18 18.68 13.01
N GLY A 72 2.28 18.48 13.98
CA GLY A 72 2.51 18.94 15.36
C GLY A 72 2.52 20.46 15.43
N MET A 73 3.51 21.05 16.11
CA MET A 73 3.60 22.50 16.28
C MET A 73 3.92 23.27 14.99
N SER A 74 4.38 22.60 13.92
CA SER A 74 4.52 23.23 12.60
C SER A 74 3.21 23.34 11.83
N GLY A 75 2.12 22.72 12.30
CA GLY A 75 0.78 22.86 11.73
C GLY A 75 0.03 21.54 11.55
N MET A 76 -1.15 21.65 10.93
CA MET A 76 -2.01 20.52 10.57
C MET A 76 -2.68 20.77 9.22
N GLY A 77 -3.19 19.70 8.61
CA GLY A 77 -3.76 19.77 7.26
C GLY A 77 -2.68 19.96 6.20
N LYS A 78 -3.06 19.77 4.94
CA LYS A 78 -2.17 19.94 3.78
C LYS A 78 -2.98 20.53 2.64
N TYR A 79 -2.34 21.38 1.85
CA TYR A 79 -2.91 21.97 0.65
C TYR A 79 -1.93 21.78 -0.51
N GLN A 80 -2.15 22.53 -1.61
CA GLN A 80 -1.45 22.51 -2.89
C GLN A 80 -2.11 21.58 -3.92
N GLY A 81 -2.25 22.06 -5.17
CA GLY A 81 -2.87 21.31 -6.26
C GLY A 81 -4.22 20.69 -5.87
N LYS A 82 -4.35 19.37 -6.09
CA LYS A 82 -5.53 18.59 -5.70
C LYS A 82 -5.79 18.61 -4.19
N PHE A 83 -4.76 18.71 -3.35
CA PHE A 83 -4.93 18.71 -1.89
C PHE A 83 -5.67 19.97 -1.40
N SER A 84 -5.48 21.11 -2.07
CA SER A 84 -6.31 22.31 -1.81
C SER A 84 -7.78 22.04 -2.10
N PHE A 85 -8.11 21.41 -3.23
CA PHE A 85 -9.50 21.06 -3.52
C PHE A 85 -10.05 20.09 -2.47
N ASP A 86 -9.28 19.06 -2.10
CA ASP A 86 -9.69 18.06 -1.13
C ASP A 86 -9.93 18.63 0.29
N ILE A 87 -9.13 19.61 0.74
CA ILE A 87 -9.28 20.20 2.08
C ILE A 87 -10.43 21.20 2.18
N PHE A 88 -10.77 21.89 1.08
CA PHE A 88 -11.92 22.81 1.02
C PHE A 88 -13.21 22.14 0.54
N SER A 89 -13.19 20.82 0.30
CA SER A 89 -14.35 20.05 -0.14
C SER A 89 -14.86 19.10 0.93
N HIS A 90 -16.19 19.01 1.07
CA HIS A 90 -16.82 17.97 1.87
C HIS A 90 -16.97 16.68 1.05
N LYS A 91 -16.21 15.63 1.41
CA LYS A 91 -16.30 14.30 0.77
C LYS A 91 -17.55 13.56 1.24
N ARG A 92 -18.68 13.81 0.57
CA ARG A 92 -19.98 13.17 0.87
C ARG A 92 -20.01 11.71 0.39
N SER A 93 -20.15 10.78 1.33
CA SER A 93 -20.39 9.36 1.01
C SER A 93 -21.85 9.13 0.57
N VAL A 94 -22.04 8.44 -0.55
CA VAL A 94 -23.36 8.08 -1.08
C VAL A 94 -23.35 6.60 -1.47
N LEU A 95 -24.26 5.83 -0.87
CA LEU A 95 -24.48 4.42 -1.21
C LEU A 95 -25.86 4.27 -1.86
N VAL A 96 -25.90 3.81 -3.10
CA VAL A 96 -27.13 3.43 -3.80
C VAL A 96 -27.18 1.91 -3.89
N ARG A 97 -28.19 1.29 -3.27
CA ARG A 97 -28.40 -0.16 -3.33
C ARG A 97 -29.43 -0.49 -4.41
N SER A 98 -29.14 -1.52 -5.21
CA SER A 98 -30.13 -2.12 -6.10
C SER A 98 -31.21 -2.84 -5.29
N LEU A 99 -32.46 -2.76 -5.76
CA LEU A 99 -33.61 -3.49 -5.21
C LEU A 99 -33.76 -4.91 -5.77
N ASN A 100 -32.70 -5.47 -6.35
CA ASN A 100 -32.71 -6.82 -6.88
C ASN A 100 -33.10 -7.84 -5.80
N VAL A 101 -34.18 -8.59 -6.07
CA VAL A 101 -34.73 -9.63 -5.20
C VAL A 101 -33.70 -10.68 -4.80
N LEU A 102 -32.80 -11.07 -5.71
CA LEU A 102 -31.75 -12.04 -5.40
C LEU A 102 -30.76 -11.51 -4.37
N GLY A 103 -30.33 -10.25 -4.51
CA GLY A 103 -29.43 -9.59 -3.56
C GLY A 103 -30.08 -9.42 -2.19
N GLU A 104 -31.38 -9.13 -2.18
CA GLU A 104 -32.16 -9.01 -0.96
C GLU A 104 -32.36 -10.36 -0.26
N TYR A 105 -32.59 -11.43 -1.02
CA TYR A 105 -32.66 -12.78 -0.52
C TYR A 105 -31.34 -13.26 0.09
N LEU A 106 -30.21 -13.02 -0.59
CA LEU A 106 -28.88 -13.34 -0.07
C LEU A 106 -28.55 -12.54 1.20
N GLY A 107 -29.08 -11.32 1.31
CA GLY A 107 -28.96 -10.47 2.49
C GLY A 107 -29.88 -10.83 3.65
N LYS A 108 -30.77 -11.83 3.54
CA LYS A 108 -31.84 -12.13 4.52
C LYS A 108 -31.33 -12.38 5.95
N ALA A 109 -30.07 -12.81 6.10
CA ALA A 109 -29.44 -12.98 7.41
C ALA A 109 -29.35 -11.68 8.24
N ARG A 110 -29.47 -10.51 7.60
CA ARG A 110 -29.49 -9.19 8.26
C ARG A 110 -30.80 -8.89 9.00
N TYR A 111 -31.87 -9.62 8.71
CA TYR A 111 -33.20 -9.36 9.28
C TYR A 111 -33.55 -10.29 10.45
N PRO A 112 -34.22 -9.77 11.49
CA PRO A 112 -34.83 -10.58 12.54
C PRO A 112 -35.86 -11.60 12.02
N PRO A 113 -36.18 -12.66 12.80
CA PRO A 113 -35.51 -13.08 14.03
C PRO A 113 -34.13 -13.69 13.74
N TYR A 114 -33.16 -13.45 14.62
CA TYR A 114 -31.81 -13.99 14.50
C TYR A 114 -31.76 -15.42 15.01
N SER A 115 -31.19 -16.33 14.22
CA SER A 115 -30.93 -17.72 14.60
C SER A 115 -29.44 -18.01 14.64
N GLU A 116 -29.03 -19.05 15.33
CA GLU A 116 -27.61 -19.46 15.37
C GLU A 116 -27.04 -19.68 13.97
N THR A 117 -27.83 -20.25 13.05
CA THR A 117 -27.45 -20.45 11.65
C THR A 117 -27.23 -19.13 10.92
N LYS A 118 -28.16 -18.16 11.03
CA LYS A 118 -28.00 -16.83 10.41
C LYS A 118 -26.77 -16.10 10.97
N THR A 119 -26.57 -16.17 12.28
CA THR A 119 -25.43 -15.57 12.96
C THR A 119 -24.11 -16.22 12.56
N LYS A 120 -24.09 -17.55 12.39
CA LYS A 120 -22.91 -18.29 11.92
C LYS A 120 -22.54 -17.90 10.49
N ILE A 121 -23.52 -17.77 9.60
CA ILE A 121 -23.33 -17.27 8.23
C ILE A 121 -22.79 -15.84 8.27
N LEU A 122 -23.41 -14.95 9.03
CA LEU A 122 -22.99 -13.55 9.11
C LEU A 122 -21.55 -13.43 9.67
N LYS A 123 -21.22 -14.16 10.73
CA LYS A 123 -19.85 -14.24 11.26
C LYS A 123 -18.87 -14.80 10.24
N ALA A 124 -19.25 -15.83 9.50
CA ALA A 124 -18.41 -16.46 8.49
C ALA A 124 -18.02 -15.52 7.34
N PHE A 125 -18.84 -14.50 7.05
CA PHE A 125 -18.61 -13.49 6.01
C PHE A 125 -18.04 -12.16 6.55
N LEU A 126 -18.45 -11.71 7.75
CA LEU A 126 -18.01 -10.44 8.32
C LEU A 126 -16.68 -10.55 9.09
N VAL A 127 -16.37 -11.71 9.66
CA VAL A 127 -15.14 -11.89 10.42
C VAL A 127 -14.01 -12.23 9.44
N LYS A 128 -12.96 -11.42 9.46
CA LYS A 128 -11.72 -11.66 8.70
C LYS A 128 -11.15 -13.01 9.13
N ARG A 129 -11.20 -14.01 8.24
CA ARG A 129 -10.62 -15.33 8.54
C ARG A 129 -9.09 -15.23 8.57
N PRO A 130 -8.41 -15.88 9.52
CA PRO A 130 -6.97 -16.04 9.43
C PRO A 130 -6.64 -16.79 8.13
N ASN A 131 -5.52 -16.43 7.49
CA ASN A 131 -5.06 -17.07 6.25
C ASN A 131 -4.81 -18.57 6.50
N PHE A 132 -5.81 -19.41 6.23
CA PHE A 132 -5.73 -20.86 6.42
C PHE A 132 -5.02 -21.57 5.25
N ILE A 133 -4.86 -20.87 4.12
CA ILE A 133 -4.09 -21.37 2.99
C ILE A 133 -2.62 -21.08 3.29
N PRO A 134 -1.79 -22.10 3.58
CA PRO A 134 -0.38 -21.86 3.74
C PRO A 134 0.19 -21.34 2.41
N PRO A 135 1.19 -20.44 2.45
CA PRO A 135 1.64 -19.68 1.30
C PRO A 135 2.24 -20.52 0.17
N PHE A 136 2.41 -21.83 0.35
CA PHE A 136 2.96 -22.80 -0.60
C PHE A 136 1.91 -23.64 -1.34
N LEU A 137 0.66 -23.70 -0.85
CA LEU A 137 -0.38 -24.56 -1.45
C LEU A 137 -0.78 -24.15 -2.87
N PRO A 138 -0.93 -22.85 -3.21
CA PRO A 138 -1.19 -22.42 -4.58
C PRO A 138 -0.08 -22.85 -5.56
N GLN A 139 1.17 -22.81 -5.12
CA GLN A 139 2.34 -23.16 -5.91
C GLN A 139 2.37 -24.67 -6.21
N ILE A 140 2.02 -25.51 -5.22
CA ILE A 140 1.87 -26.96 -5.42
C ILE A 140 0.76 -27.26 -6.43
N LEU A 141 -0.38 -26.58 -6.35
CA LEU A 141 -1.48 -26.77 -7.30
C LEU A 141 -1.09 -26.36 -8.73
N ILE A 142 -0.39 -25.23 -8.90
CA ILE A 142 0.12 -24.79 -10.20
C ILE A 142 1.15 -25.81 -10.75
N PHE A 143 2.03 -26.33 -9.89
CA PHE A 143 3.01 -27.34 -10.27
C PHE A 143 2.35 -28.66 -10.72
N LEU A 144 1.35 -29.14 -9.98
CA LEU A 144 0.60 -30.36 -10.34
C LEU A 144 -0.19 -30.19 -11.64
N LEU A 145 -0.79 -29.02 -11.87
CA LEU A 145 -1.45 -28.70 -13.13
C LEU A 145 -0.47 -28.72 -14.30
N GLY A 146 0.73 -28.16 -14.13
CA GLY A 146 1.81 -28.19 -15.12
C GLY A 146 2.34 -29.60 -15.42
N MET A 147 2.44 -30.45 -14.40
CA MET A 147 2.78 -31.86 -14.60
C MET A 147 1.70 -32.62 -15.38
N LEU A 148 0.43 -32.38 -15.07
CA LEU A 148 -0.69 -33.03 -15.74
C LEU A 148 -0.75 -32.64 -17.22
N THR A 149 -0.58 -31.36 -17.55
CA THR A 149 -0.56 -30.89 -18.94
C THR A 149 0.63 -31.48 -19.71
N ALA A 150 1.81 -31.56 -19.11
CA ALA A 150 2.98 -32.19 -19.73
C ALA A 150 2.79 -33.69 -19.97
N PHE A 151 2.15 -34.40 -19.02
CA PHE A 151 1.84 -35.82 -19.17
C PHE A 151 0.83 -36.07 -20.31
N ILE A 152 -0.24 -35.26 -20.37
CA ILE A 152 -1.22 -35.32 -21.45
C ILE A 152 -0.55 -35.03 -22.80
N LEU A 153 0.31 -34.01 -22.88
CA LEU A 153 1.04 -33.68 -24.10
C LEU A 153 1.97 -34.82 -24.54
N LYS A 154 2.66 -35.47 -23.60
CA LYS A 154 3.52 -36.62 -23.87
C LYS A 154 2.74 -37.80 -24.44
N GLU A 155 1.57 -38.12 -23.87
CA GLU A 155 0.73 -39.21 -24.39
C GLU A 155 0.15 -38.87 -25.77
N ILE A 156 -0.25 -37.63 -26.03
CA ILE A 156 -0.70 -37.18 -27.36
C ILE A 156 0.43 -37.30 -28.39
N LEU A 157 1.65 -36.88 -28.05
CA LEU A 157 2.81 -36.99 -28.95
C LEU A 157 3.21 -38.45 -29.22
N LYS A 158 3.09 -39.33 -28.22
CA LYS A 158 3.36 -40.77 -28.37
C LYS A 158 2.34 -41.46 -29.27
N LEU A 159 1.07 -41.08 -29.17
CA LEU A 159 0.00 -41.56 -30.06
C LEU A 159 0.19 -41.08 -31.50
N SER A 160 0.68 -39.84 -31.70
CA SER A 160 1.00 -39.29 -33.02
C SER A 160 2.20 -40.00 -33.67
N SER A 161 3.24 -40.31 -32.88
CA SER A 161 4.45 -41.02 -33.35
C SER A 161 4.21 -42.49 -33.73
N ASN A 162 3.34 -43.21 -33.00
CA ASN A 162 3.01 -44.60 -33.31
C ASN A 162 2.09 -44.77 -34.54
N GLY A 163 1.49 -43.70 -35.05
CA GLY A 163 0.65 -43.71 -36.25
C GLY A 163 1.40 -43.56 -37.58
N SER A 164 2.72 -43.35 -37.56
CA SER A 164 3.53 -43.12 -38.77
C SER A 164 4.45 -44.30 -39.10
N HIS A 165 3.88 -45.50 -39.29
CA HIS A 165 4.52 -46.54 -40.11
C HIS A 165 3.93 -46.48 -41.52
N PRO A 166 4.70 -46.04 -42.54
CA PRO A 166 4.28 -46.13 -43.92
C PRO A 166 4.54 -47.55 -44.44
N ASN A 167 3.48 -48.33 -44.68
CA ASN A 167 3.59 -49.49 -45.56
C ASN A 167 3.46 -49.01 -47.01
N THR A 168 4.60 -48.77 -47.63
CA THR A 168 4.76 -48.76 -49.09
C THR A 168 5.27 -50.13 -49.55
N LEU A 169 4.64 -50.61 -50.63
CA LEU A 169 4.81 -51.86 -51.40
C LEU A 169 4.08 -53.09 -50.85
#